data_AF-A0A7X6P243-F1
#
_entry.id   AF-A0A7X6P243-F1
#
_cell.length_a   1.000
_cell.length_b   1.000
_cell.length_c   1.000
_cell.angle_alpha   90.00
_cell.angle_beta   90.00
_cell.angle_gamma   90.00
#
_symmetry.space_group_name_H-M   'P 1'
#
loop_
_entity.id
_entity.type
_entity.pdbx_description
1 polymer ?
#
loop_
_entity_poly.entity_id
_entity_poly.type
_entity_poly.pdbx_seq_one_letter_code
_entity_poly.pdbx_strand_id
1 'polypeptide(L)'
;ATPQHQPADRVRVALAALVAPSGAATVAELVAWIARELGNFDIPNDDVVTLCAQAGVAGSAPASNVTADPTRLAFVVGIVFAHPIMQRR
;
A
#
# COMPACT_ATOMS: atom_id res chain seq x y z
N ALA A 1 4.19 -4.89 43.82
CA ALA A 1 4.99 -5.04 42.59
C ALA A 1 4.05 -4.82 41.42
N THR A 2 4.14 -3.67 40.76
CA THR A 2 3.32 -3.33 39.59
C THR A 2 3.98 -3.96 38.35
N PRO A 3 3.26 -4.70 37.50
CA PRO A 3 3.88 -5.27 36.31
C PRO A 3 4.27 -4.15 35.36
N GLN A 4 5.57 -4.00 35.09
CA GLN A 4 6.06 -3.10 34.07
C GLN A 4 5.63 -3.66 32.71
N HIS A 5 4.69 -2.96 32.06
CA HIS A 5 4.29 -3.23 30.69
C HIS A 5 5.51 -2.95 29.80
N GLN A 6 6.22 -4.01 29.42
CA GLN A 6 7.31 -3.94 28.45
C GLN A 6 6.71 -3.32 27.17
N PRO A 7 7.22 -2.19 26.66
CA PRO A 7 6.70 -1.62 25.44
C PRO A 7 6.91 -2.67 24.36
N ALA A 8 5.81 -3.23 23.86
CA ALA A 8 5.82 -4.20 22.77
C ALA A 8 6.78 -3.69 21.70
N ASP A 9 7.75 -4.52 21.32
CA ASP A 9 8.78 -4.19 20.35
C ASP A 9 8.10 -3.68 19.07
N ARG A 10 8.09 -2.35 18.87
CA ARG A 10 7.33 -1.73 17.78
C ARG A 10 8.20 -1.77 16.54
N VAL A 11 7.93 -2.72 15.66
CA VAL A 11 8.55 -2.76 14.33
C VAL A 11 8.10 -1.54 13.53
N ARG A 12 9.03 -0.63 13.24
CA ARG A 12 8.82 0.49 12.32
C ARG A 12 9.26 0.08 10.92
N VAL A 13 8.33 0.06 9.98
CA VAL A 13 8.62 -0.24 8.57
C VAL A 13 8.77 1.06 7.80
N ALA A 14 9.92 1.27 7.16
CA ALA A 14 10.16 2.38 6.25
C ALA A 14 9.48 2.11 4.89
N LEU A 15 8.17 2.33 4.83
CA LEU A 15 7.33 1.99 3.68
C LEU A 15 7.83 2.63 2.37
N ALA A 16 8.28 3.89 2.42
CA ALA A 16 8.83 4.58 1.26
C ALA A 16 10.11 3.90 0.73
N ALA A 17 10.98 3.38 1.60
CA ALA A 17 12.17 2.65 1.19
C ALA A 17 11.82 1.27 0.60
N LEU A 18 10.74 0.65 1.07
CA LEU A 18 10.26 -0.64 0.58
C LEU A 18 9.57 -0.52 -0.79
N VAL A 19 8.90 0.61 -1.05
CA VAL A 19 8.13 0.87 -2.27
C VAL A 19 8.95 1.60 -3.34
N ALA A 20 10.00 2.36 -2.96
CA ALA A 20 10.92 3.03 -3.88
C ALA A 20 11.54 2.13 -4.99
N PRO A 21 11.82 0.83 -4.79
CA PRO A 21 12.33 -0.03 -5.85
C PRO A 21 11.24 -0.63 -6.76
N SER A 22 9.97 -0.27 -6.60
CA SER A 22 8.84 -0.94 -7.30
C SER A 22 8.85 -0.86 -8.83
N GLY A 23 9.64 0.04 -9.44
CA GLY A 23 9.70 0.21 -10.90
C GLY A 23 8.38 0.64 -11.55
N ALA A 24 7.33 0.90 -10.75
CA ALA A 24 6.03 1.30 -11.21
C ALA A 24 6.09 2.72 -11.81
N ALA A 25 5.69 2.84 -13.07
CA ALA A 25 5.57 4.13 -13.73
C ALA A 25 4.26 4.83 -13.34
N THR A 26 3.19 4.05 -13.17
CA THR A 26 1.84 4.57 -12.88
C THR A 26 1.31 4.15 -11.51
N VAL A 27 0.30 4.87 -11.01
CA VAL A 27 -0.36 4.52 -9.74
C VAL A 27 -1.06 3.17 -9.82
N ALA A 28 -1.63 2.80 -10.97
CA ALA A 28 -2.25 1.49 -11.16
C ALA A 28 -1.21 0.35 -11.05
N GLU A 29 -0.05 0.51 -11.69
CA GLU A 29 1.07 -0.43 -11.56
C GLU A 29 1.58 -0.50 -10.12
N LEU A 30 1.65 0.64 -9.43
CA LEU A 30 2.04 0.70 -8.03
C LEU A 30 1.07 -0.07 -7.13
N VAL A 31 -0.25 0.09 -7.34
CA VAL A 31 -1.28 -0.63 -6.57
C VAL A 31 -1.16 -2.15 -6.80
N ALA A 32 -1.02 -2.58 -8.05
CA ALA A 32 -0.81 -3.99 -8.38
C ALA A 32 0.49 -4.53 -7.76
N TRP A 33 1.56 -3.75 -7.81
CA TRP A 33 2.84 -4.09 -7.20
C TRP A 33 2.73 -4.23 -5.67
N ILE A 34 2.05 -3.29 -4.99
CA ILE A 34 1.83 -3.36 -3.54
C ILE A 34 1.06 -4.64 -3.18
N ALA A 35 0.00 -4.95 -3.91
CA ALA A 35 -0.79 -6.15 -3.65
C ALA A 35 0.06 -7.42 -3.80
N ARG A 36 0.87 -7.50 -4.87
CA ARG A 36 1.69 -8.66 -5.17
C ARG A 36 2.89 -8.81 -4.26
N GLU A 37 3.69 -7.75 -4.09
CA GLU A 37 4.97 -7.84 -3.39
C GLU A 37 4.84 -7.62 -1.88
N LEU A 38 3.90 -6.78 -1.43
CA LEU A 38 3.67 -6.56 0.00
C LEU A 38 2.55 -7.45 0.53
N GLY A 39 1.47 -7.61 -0.25
CA GLY A 39 0.30 -8.40 0.14
C GLY A 39 0.39 -9.89 -0.22
N ASN A 40 1.28 -10.27 -1.16
CA ASN A 40 1.35 -11.62 -1.75
C ASN A 40 0.04 -12.06 -2.45
N PHE A 41 -0.73 -11.14 -3.05
CA PHE A 41 -1.95 -11.45 -3.79
C PHE A 41 -2.09 -10.63 -5.08
N ASP A 42 -2.79 -11.20 -6.06
CA ASP A 42 -3.17 -10.49 -7.27
C ASP A 42 -4.53 -9.81 -7.11
N ILE A 43 -4.64 -8.59 -7.64
CA ILE A 43 -5.88 -7.82 -7.71
C ILE A 43 -6.31 -7.74 -9.18
N PRO A 44 -7.57 -8.06 -9.51
CA PRO A 44 -8.13 -7.83 -10.84
C PRO A 44 -8.00 -6.37 -11.28
N ASN A 45 -7.82 -6.12 -12.58
CA ASN A 45 -7.61 -4.75 -13.08
C ASN A 45 -8.78 -3.80 -12.76
N ASP A 46 -10.03 -4.28 -12.83
CA ASP A 46 -11.22 -3.49 -12.42
C ASP A 46 -11.15 -3.03 -10.95
N ASP A 47 -10.63 -3.88 -10.06
CA ASP A 47 -10.44 -3.55 -8.66
C ASP A 47 -9.28 -2.55 -8.49
N VAL A 48 -8.21 -2.67 -9.28
CA VAL A 48 -7.11 -1.67 -9.29
C VAL A 48 -7.65 -0.29 -9.66
N VAL A 49 -8.50 -0.19 -10.69
CA VAL A 49 -9.12 1.08 -11.09
C VAL A 49 -9.98 1.65 -9.95
N THR A 50 -10.76 0.80 -9.29
CA THR A 50 -11.60 1.17 -8.15
C THR A 50 -10.76 1.67 -6.97
N LEU A 51 -9.65 0.99 -6.65
CA LEU A 51 -8.71 1.37 -5.60
C LEU A 51 -8.04 2.72 -5.90
N CYS A 52 -7.65 2.96 -7.15
CA CYS A 52 -7.11 4.27 -7.57
C CYS A 52 -8.14 5.38 -7.35
N ALA A 53 -9.40 5.14 -7.74
CA ALA A 53 -10.48 6.09 -7.53
C ALA A 53 -10.74 6.37 -6.04
N GLN A 54 -10.72 5.35 -5.18
CA GLN A 54 -10.83 5.50 -3.73
C GLN A 54 -9.64 6.27 -3.12
N ALA A 55 -8.44 6.09 -3.69
CA ALA A 55 -7.27 6.86 -3.32
C ALA A 55 -7.34 8.33 -3.79
N GLY A 56 -8.32 8.70 -4.62
CA GLY A 56 -8.46 10.04 -5.18
C GLY A 56 -7.38 10.39 -6.20
N VAL A 57 -6.79 9.38 -6.85
CA VAL A 57 -5.71 9.56 -7.84
C VAL A 57 -6.04 8.81 -9.12
N ALA A 58 -5.79 9.42 -10.28
CA ALA A 58 -5.94 8.72 -11.55
C ALA A 58 -4.94 7.57 -11.65
N GLY A 59 -5.40 6.38 -12.07
CA GLY A 59 -4.53 5.21 -12.21
C GLY A 59 -3.36 5.42 -13.18
N SER A 60 -3.55 6.27 -14.20
CA SER A 60 -2.52 6.68 -15.18
C SER A 60 -1.58 7.78 -14.68
N ALA A 61 -1.84 8.38 -13.51
CA ALA A 61 -0.95 9.37 -12.93
C ALA A 61 0.41 8.72 -12.61
N PRO A 62 1.51 9.50 -12.62
CA PRO A 62 2.81 8.98 -12.27
C PRO A 62 2.81 8.49 -10.82
N ALA A 63 3.44 7.33 -10.58
CA ALA A 63 3.53 6.72 -9.24
C ALA A 63 4.17 7.67 -8.21
N SER A 64 5.05 8.58 -8.66
CA SER A 64 5.68 9.62 -7.83
C SER A 64 4.68 10.53 -7.11
N ASN A 65 3.48 10.74 -7.65
CA ASN A 65 2.42 11.51 -6.99
C ASN A 65 1.95 10.86 -5.67
N VAL A 66 2.14 9.56 -5.53
CA VAL A 66 1.81 8.79 -4.33
C VAL A 66 3.06 8.53 -3.50
N THR A 67 4.18 8.13 -4.12
CA THR A 67 5.39 7.72 -3.39
C THR A 67 6.19 8.88 -2.79
N ALA A 68 6.03 10.11 -3.30
CA ALA A 68 6.70 11.29 -2.74
C ALA A 68 6.09 11.79 -1.42
N ASP A 69 4.82 11.44 -1.14
CA ASP A 69 4.13 11.80 0.09
C ASP A 69 3.90 10.54 0.94
N PRO A 70 4.58 10.40 2.10
CA PRO A 70 4.46 9.20 2.93
C PRO A 70 3.04 8.97 3.45
N THR A 71 2.23 10.01 3.59
CA THR A 71 0.83 9.89 4.04
C THR A 71 -0.03 9.27 2.93
N ARG A 72 0.13 9.75 1.69
CA ARG A 72 -0.56 9.17 0.52
C ARG A 72 -0.13 7.74 0.29
N LEU A 73 1.16 7.47 0.39
CA LEU A 73 1.68 6.12 0.25
C LEU A 73 1.09 5.17 1.30
N ALA A 74 1.09 5.59 2.57
CA ALA A 74 0.50 4.79 3.65
C ALA A 74 -1.01 4.57 3.43
N PHE A 75 -1.73 5.58 2.93
CA PHE A 75 -3.15 5.47 2.61
C PHE A 75 -3.41 4.46 1.49
N VAL A 76 -2.68 4.54 0.38
CA VAL A 76 -2.82 3.60 -0.75
C VAL A 76 -2.51 2.18 -0.31
N VAL A 77 -1.42 1.96 0.43
CA VAL A 77 -1.11 0.64 1.00
C VAL A 77 -2.23 0.16 1.94
N GLY A 78 -2.75 1.05 2.79
CA GLY A 78 -3.85 0.73 3.69
C GLY A 78 -5.12 0.29 2.97
N ILE A 79 -5.54 0.98 1.90
CA ILE A 79 -6.72 0.60 1.11
C ILE A 79 -6.48 -0.75 0.41
N VAL A 80 -5.29 -0.96 -0.17
CA VAL A 80 -4.95 -2.26 -0.79
C VAL A 80 -5.09 -3.40 0.21
N PHE A 81 -4.59 -3.22 1.44
CA PHE A 81 -4.69 -4.22 2.50
C PHE A 81 -6.10 -4.34 3.10
N ALA A 82 -6.93 -3.30 2.98
CA ALA A 82 -8.34 -3.35 3.34
C ALA A 82 -9.21 -4.05 2.27
N HIS A 83 -8.66 -4.37 1.09
CA HIS A 83 -9.42 -4.92 -0.02
C HIS A 83 -10.04 -6.31 0.34
N PRO A 84 -11.30 -6.61 -0.04
CA PRO A 84 -11.96 -7.86 0.31
C PRO A 84 -11.22 -9.13 -0.12
N ILE A 85 -10.42 -9.06 -1.20
CA ILE A 85 -9.57 -10.18 -1.63
C ILE A 85 -8.56 -10.57 -0.56
N MET A 86 -8.00 -9.59 0.16
CA MET A 86 -7.08 -9.86 1.26
C MET A 86 -7.81 -10.48 2.47
N GLN A 87 -9.04 -10.03 2.74
CA GLN A 87 -9.83 -10.49 3.89
C GLN A 87 -10.35 -11.93 3.77
N ARG A 88 -10.31 -12.51 2.57
CA ARG A 88 -10.73 -13.91 2.32
C ARG A 88 -9.61 -14.94 2.54
N ARG A 89 -8.41 -14.49 2.89
CA ARG A 89 -7.26 -15.35 3.22
C ARG A 89 -7.17 -15.57 4.71
#